data_AF-A0A517NYY7-F1
#
_entry.id   AF-A0A517NYY7-F1
#
_cell.length_a   1.000
_cell.length_b   1.000
_cell.length_c   1.000
_cell.angle_alpha   90.00
_cell.angle_beta   90.00
_cell.angle_gamma   90.00
#
_symmetry.space_group_name_H-M   'P 1'
#
loop_
_entity.id
_entity.type
_entity.pdbx_description
1 polymer ?
#
loop_
_entity_poly.entity_id
_entity_poly.type
_entity_poly.pdbx_seq_one_letter_code
_entity_poly.pdbx_strand_id
1 'polypeptide(L)'
;MHQPNESLTIAQRCRDSFVKLWQDEAGFVVSMELILIVTILVIGMIAGLTALRDAVVGELTDVARSVQQMNQSYSVNGVENGSASTSGSGFQDHNDGGSSTCIVVFGPPDES
;
A
#
# COMPACT_ATOMS: atom_id res chain seq x y z
N MET A 1 56.01 28.42 54.69
CA MET A 1 54.70 27.93 54.20
C MET A 1 54.39 28.64 52.90
N HIS A 2 54.59 27.99 51.76
CA HIS A 2 54.17 28.47 50.44
C HIS A 2 53.38 27.30 49.84
N GLN A 3 52.12 27.51 49.45
CA GLN A 3 51.26 26.46 48.89
C GLN A 3 51.28 26.59 47.36
N PRO A 4 51.87 25.62 46.61
CA PRO A 4 51.77 25.59 45.17
C PRO A 4 50.97 24.35 44.72
N ASN A 5 49.64 24.44 44.48
CA ASN A 5 48.93 23.34 43.79
C ASN A 5 47.53 23.62 43.19
N GLU A 6 46.91 24.79 43.35
CA GLU A 6 45.55 24.99 42.81
C GLU A 6 45.48 25.12 41.27
N SER A 7 46.46 25.78 40.66
CA SER A 7 46.51 25.99 39.19
C SER A 7 46.84 24.72 38.39
N LEU A 8 47.62 23.79 38.97
CA LEU A 8 47.91 22.50 38.37
C LEU A 8 46.68 21.59 38.32
N THR A 9 45.77 21.74 39.29
CA THR A 9 44.57 20.89 39.42
C THR A 9 43.54 21.17 38.33
N ILE A 10 43.31 22.43 37.94
CA ILE A 10 42.37 22.77 36.86
C ILE A 10 42.91 22.29 35.50
N ALA A 11 44.18 22.53 35.21
CA ALA A 11 44.82 22.07 33.97
C ALA A 11 44.88 20.53 33.88
N GLN A 12 45.11 19.84 35.01
CA GLN A 12 45.01 18.38 35.09
C GLN A 12 43.59 17.89 34.83
N ARG A 13 42.57 18.53 35.41
CA ARG A 13 41.17 18.16 35.17
C ARG A 13 40.73 18.41 33.73
N CYS A 14 41.16 19.50 33.11
CA CYS A 14 40.89 19.77 31.69
C CYS A 14 41.53 18.72 30.78
N ARG A 15 42.77 18.32 31.08
CA ARG A 15 43.46 17.26 30.35
C ARG A 15 42.75 15.91 30.48
N ASP A 16 42.28 15.56 31.68
CA ASP A 16 41.55 14.31 31.90
C ASP A 16 40.18 14.30 31.20
N SER A 17 39.48 15.44 31.17
CA SER A 17 38.26 15.59 30.36
C SER A 17 38.53 15.45 28.87
N PHE A 18 39.64 16.01 28.38
CA PHE A 18 40.02 15.91 26.96
C PHE A 18 40.38 14.47 26.57
N VAL A 19 41.08 13.75 27.44
CA VAL A 19 41.39 12.32 27.24
C VAL A 19 40.13 11.46 27.31
N LYS A 20 39.19 11.76 28.22
CA LYS A 20 37.89 11.06 28.29
C LYS A 20 37.02 11.28 27.07
N LEU A 21 37.02 12.49 26.50
CA LEU A 21 36.32 12.77 25.23
C LEU A 21 37.01 12.07 24.05
N TRP A 22 38.34 11.95 24.07
CA TRP A 22 39.09 11.26 23.03
C TRP A 22 38.95 9.73 23.11
N GLN A 23 38.75 9.19 24.32
CA GLN A 23 38.48 7.78 24.58
C GLN A 23 36.98 7.43 24.54
N ASP A 24 36.12 8.34 24.07
CA ASP A 24 34.69 8.08 23.87
C ASP A 24 34.44 7.30 22.56
N GLU A 25 35.30 6.32 22.27
CA GLU A 25 35.16 5.39 21.14
C GLU A 25 33.98 4.43 21.34
N ALA A 26 33.55 4.24 22.60
CA ALA A 26 32.35 3.47 22.94
C ALA A 26 31.07 4.11 22.38
N GLY A 27 30.94 5.45 22.42
CA GLY A 27 29.80 6.16 21.85
C GLY A 27 29.75 6.11 20.32
N PHE A 28 30.91 6.11 19.65
CA PHE A 28 31.02 6.02 18.20
C PHE A 28 30.56 4.64 17.67
N VAL A 29 30.98 3.56 18.33
CA VAL A 29 30.60 2.19 17.96
C VAL A 29 29.09 1.96 18.07
N VAL A 30 28.48 2.41 19.16
CA VAL A 30 27.03 2.28 19.39
C VAL A 30 26.22 3.06 18.35
N SER A 31 26.73 4.22 17.91
CA SER A 31 26.06 5.03 16.88
C SER A 31 26.11 4.38 15.49
N MET A 32 27.22 3.71 15.16
CA MET A 32 27.37 3.01 13.88
C MET A 32 26.42 1.80 13.76
N GLU A 33 26.23 1.07 14.86
CA GLU A 33 25.30 -0.07 14.93
C GLU A 33 23.84 0.39 14.74
N LEU A 34 23.45 1.49 15.39
CA LEU A 34 22.12 2.06 15.23
C LEU A 34 21.86 2.55 13.80
N ILE A 35 22.85 3.20 13.17
CA ILE A 35 22.75 3.65 11.77
C ILE A 35 22.56 2.46 10.84
N LEU A 36 23.32 1.37 11.03
CA LEU A 36 23.15 0.16 10.25
C LEU A 36 21.71 -0.34 10.37
N ILE A 37 21.18 -0.53 11.58
CA ILE A 37 19.80 -1.00 11.80
C ILE A 37 18.76 -0.09 11.13
N VAL A 38 18.91 1.23 11.27
CA VAL A 38 17.98 2.21 10.68
C VAL A 38 18.02 2.12 9.15
N THR A 39 19.18 1.96 8.52
CA THR A 39 19.26 1.86 7.06
C THR A 39 18.57 0.61 6.51
N ILE A 40 18.74 -0.55 7.14
CA ILE A 40 18.04 -1.79 6.74
C ILE A 40 16.53 -1.65 6.96
N LEU A 41 16.12 -1.01 8.06
CA LEU A 41 14.71 -0.73 8.34
C LEU A 41 14.10 0.15 7.25
N VAL A 42 14.76 1.25 6.87
CA VAL A 42 14.28 2.16 5.82
C VAL A 42 14.14 1.44 4.48
N ILE A 43 15.13 0.63 4.08
CA ILE A 43 15.06 -0.14 2.83
C ILE A 43 13.90 -1.14 2.88
N GLY A 44 13.75 -1.86 3.99
CA GLY A 44 12.64 -2.79 4.20
C GLY A 44 11.27 -2.10 4.19
N MET A 45 11.18 -0.89 4.76
CA MET A 45 9.96 -0.09 4.77
C MET A 45 9.61 0.41 3.37
N ILE A 46 10.58 0.84 2.56
CA ILE A 46 10.34 1.24 1.17
C ILE A 46 9.78 0.06 0.37
N ALA A 47 10.42 -1.11 0.44
CA ALA A 47 9.95 -2.32 -0.23
C ALA A 47 8.56 -2.75 0.27
N GLY A 48 8.33 -2.71 1.59
CA GLY A 48 7.04 -3.00 2.19
C GLY A 48 5.94 -2.03 1.76
N LEU A 49 6.24 -0.73 1.69
CA LEU A 49 5.29 0.28 1.24
C LEU A 49 4.96 0.14 -0.24
N THR A 50 5.93 -0.24 -1.08
CA THR A 50 5.64 -0.55 -2.50
C THR A 50 4.71 -1.74 -2.64
N ALA A 51 4.92 -2.82 -1.87
CA ALA A 51 4.03 -3.98 -1.88
C ALA A 51 2.62 -3.63 -1.37
N LEU A 52 2.51 -2.83 -0.32
CA LEU A 52 1.22 -2.35 0.20
C LEU A 52 0.48 -1.48 -0.82
N ARG A 53 1.19 -0.58 -1.51
CA ARG A 53 0.61 0.23 -2.59
C ARG A 53 0.04 -0.66 -3.68
N ASP A 54 0.81 -1.63 -4.15
CA ASP A 54 0.39 -2.49 -5.25
C ASP A 54 -0.80 -3.37 -4.85
N ALA A 55 -0.83 -3.86 -3.61
CA ALA A 55 -1.98 -4.58 -3.04
C ALA A 55 -3.24 -3.70 -3.02
N VAL A 56 -3.16 -2.49 -2.47
CA VAL A 56 -4.31 -1.56 -2.40
C VAL A 56 -4.81 -1.17 -3.80
N VAL A 57 -3.90 -0.91 -4.74
CA VAL A 57 -4.27 -0.59 -6.13
C VAL A 57 -4.93 -1.79 -6.82
N GLY A 58 -4.47 -3.01 -6.53
CA GLY A 58 -5.10 -4.24 -7.00
C GLY A 58 -6.56 -4.34 -6.53
N GLU A 59 -6.79 -4.18 -5.23
CA GLU A 59 -8.14 -4.21 -4.66
C GLU A 59 -9.03 -3.10 -5.22
N LEU A 60 -8.51 -1.88 -5.34
CA LEU A 60 -9.27 -0.76 -5.92
C LEU A 60 -9.60 -0.98 -7.40
N THR A 61 -8.74 -1.68 -8.13
CA THR A 61 -9.01 -2.07 -9.52
C THR A 61 -10.15 -3.09 -9.57
N ASP A 62 -10.16 -4.07 -8.67
CA ASP A 62 -11.25 -5.05 -8.61
C ASP A 62 -12.58 -4.39 -8.21
N VAL A 63 -12.55 -3.47 -7.23
CA VAL A 63 -13.70 -2.62 -6.90
C VAL A 63 -14.17 -1.82 -8.12
N ALA A 64 -13.26 -1.20 -8.88
CA ALA A 64 -13.62 -0.44 -10.07
C ALA A 64 -14.29 -1.32 -11.14
N ARG A 65 -13.84 -2.56 -11.31
CA ARG A 65 -14.48 -3.54 -12.21
C ARG A 65 -15.88 -3.91 -11.75
N SER A 66 -16.10 -4.10 -10.44
CA SER A 66 -17.44 -4.37 -9.90
C SER A 66 -18.41 -3.21 -10.16
N VAL A 67 -17.96 -1.98 -10.00
CA VAL A 67 -18.75 -0.77 -10.30
C VAL A 67 -19.04 -0.65 -11.80
N GLN A 68 -18.08 -0.99 -12.65
CA GLN A 68 -18.28 -1.00 -14.10
C GLN A 68 -19.31 -2.06 -14.53
N GLN A 69 -19.32 -3.24 -13.90
CA GLN A 69 -20.35 -4.26 -14.12
C GLN A 69 -21.74 -3.79 -13.65
N MET A 70 -21.82 -3.07 -12.52
CA MET A 70 -23.07 -2.42 -12.12
C MET A 70 -23.57 -1.47 -13.21
N ASN A 71 -22.70 -0.64 -13.79
CA ASN A 71 -23.06 0.26 -14.90
C ASN A 71 -23.50 -0.50 -16.17
N GLN A 72 -22.88 -1.64 -16.49
CA GLN A 72 -23.27 -2.49 -17.63
C GLN A 72 -24.65 -3.17 -17.45
N SER A 73 -25.10 -3.38 -16.21
CA SER A 73 -26.44 -3.90 -15.89
C SER A 73 -27.56 -2.86 -16.10
N TYR A 74 -27.24 -1.57 -16.24
CA TYR A 74 -28.22 -0.49 -16.47
C TYR A 74 -28.56 -0.23 -17.96
N SER A 75 -28.03 -1.04 -18.87
CA SER A 75 -28.40 -1.00 -20.30
C SER A 75 -29.81 -1.57 -20.51
N VAL A 76 -30.83 -0.72 -20.46
CA VAL A 76 -32.20 -1.06 -20.88
C VAL A 76 -32.31 -1.02 -22.40
N ASN A 77 -32.60 -2.16 -23.03
CA ASN A 77 -32.89 -2.19 -24.47
C ASN A 77 -34.19 -1.42 -24.76
N GLY A 78 -34.10 -0.41 -25.64
CA GLY A 78 -35.26 0.32 -26.14
C GLY A 78 -36.23 -0.63 -26.86
N VAL A 79 -37.50 -0.57 -26.48
CA VAL A 79 -38.60 -1.29 -27.15
C VAL A 79 -38.82 -0.68 -28.53
N GLU A 80 -38.51 -1.40 -29.59
CA GLU A 80 -38.89 -1.02 -30.95
C GLU A 80 -40.08 -1.85 -31.46
N ASN A 81 -41.23 -1.18 -31.43
CA ASN A 81 -42.36 -1.27 -32.36
C ASN A 81 -42.87 -2.68 -32.79
N GLY A 82 -43.92 -3.15 -32.11
CA GLY A 82 -44.86 -4.14 -32.64
C GLY A 82 -45.19 -5.29 -31.68
N SER A 83 -46.15 -5.06 -30.78
CA SER A 83 -46.97 -6.07 -30.09
C SER A 83 -46.31 -7.42 -29.71
N ALA A 84 -45.17 -7.41 -29.04
CA ALA A 84 -44.69 -8.53 -28.23
C ALA A 84 -43.68 -7.99 -27.21
N SER A 85 -43.99 -8.10 -25.93
CA SER A 85 -43.07 -7.77 -24.84
C SER A 85 -42.86 -9.03 -24.01
N THR A 86 -41.72 -9.70 -24.21
CA THR A 86 -41.19 -10.65 -23.21
C THR A 86 -40.03 -9.93 -22.53
N SER A 87 -40.22 -9.55 -21.27
CA SER A 87 -39.15 -8.96 -20.47
C SER A 87 -38.27 -10.10 -19.96
N GLY A 88 -37.14 -10.31 -20.63
CA GLY A 88 -36.06 -11.19 -20.17
C GLY A 88 -34.79 -10.37 -20.04
N SER A 89 -34.10 -10.47 -18.90
CA SER A 89 -32.75 -9.93 -18.75
C SER A 89 -31.74 -10.99 -19.22
N GLY A 90 -30.82 -10.58 -20.10
CA GLY A 90 -29.73 -11.41 -20.59
C GLY A 90 -28.41 -10.65 -20.48
N PHE A 91 -27.36 -11.30 -19.97
CA PHE A 91 -26.01 -10.76 -19.86
C PHE A 91 -25.20 -11.24 -21.07
N GLN A 92 -24.63 -10.30 -21.84
CA GLN A 92 -23.75 -10.59 -22.98
C GLN A 92 -22.34 -10.17 -22.59
N ASP A 93 -21.50 -11.14 -22.22
CA ASP A 93 -20.07 -10.88 -22.02
C ASP A 93 -19.38 -10.68 -23.37
N HIS A 94 -18.42 -9.76 -23.43
CA HIS A 94 -17.56 -9.63 -24.61
C HIS A 94 -16.55 -10.80 -24.60
N ASN A 95 -16.94 -11.89 -25.25
CA ASN A 95 -16.15 -12.73 -26.14
C ASN A 95 -14.73 -13.15 -25.69
N ASP A 96 -14.65 -14.25 -24.93
CA ASP A 96 -13.58 -15.23 -25.07
C ASP A 96 -14.16 -16.46 -25.78
N GLY A 97 -13.59 -16.83 -26.94
CA GLY A 97 -14.16 -17.73 -27.93
C GLY A 97 -14.40 -19.17 -27.44
N GLY A 98 -15.47 -19.39 -26.69
CA GLY A 98 -15.82 -20.74 -26.22
C GLY A 98 -17.20 -20.94 -25.64
N SER A 99 -17.82 -19.98 -24.95
CA SER A 99 -19.18 -20.18 -24.43
C SER A 99 -19.78 -18.91 -23.78
N SER A 100 -20.32 -17.99 -24.58
CA SER A 100 -21.26 -16.99 -24.04
C SER A 100 -22.60 -17.68 -23.79
N THR A 101 -22.82 -18.20 -22.59
CA THR A 101 -24.13 -18.70 -22.17
C THR A 101 -25.05 -17.51 -21.97
N CYS A 102 -25.85 -17.19 -22.99
CA CYS A 102 -26.95 -16.25 -22.85
C CYS A 102 -28.07 -16.95 -22.04
N ILE A 103 -28.29 -16.52 -20.80
CA ILE A 103 -29.46 -16.98 -20.03
C ILE A 103 -30.67 -16.17 -20.50
N VAL A 104 -31.60 -16.85 -21.15
CA VAL A 104 -32.88 -16.28 -21.58
C VAL A 104 -33.95 -16.76 -20.61
N VAL A 105 -34.47 -15.84 -19.78
CA VAL A 105 -35.64 -16.10 -18.94
C VAL A 105 -36.87 -15.69 -19.74
N PHE A 106 -37.58 -16.68 -20.29
CA PHE A 106 -38.87 -16.45 -20.94
C PHE A 106 -39.97 -16.36 -19.89
N GLY A 107 -40.78 -15.31 -19.94
CA GLY A 107 -42.06 -15.24 -19.23
C GLY A 107 -43.08 -16.21 -19.83
N PRO A 108 -44.10 -16.64 -19.07
CA PRO A 108 -45.11 -17.58 -19.57
C PRO A 108 -45.85 -16.99 -20.79
N PRO A 109 -46.23 -17.82 -21.77
CA PRO A 109 -47.04 -17.36 -22.90
C PRO A 109 -48.39 -16.85 -22.41
N ASP A 110 -48.79 -15.67 -22.88
CA ASP A 110 -50.14 -15.13 -22.67
C ASP A 110 -51.12 -15.96 -23.52
N GLU A 111 -51.92 -16.80 -22.87
CA GLU A 111 -53.03 -17.51 -23.52
C GLU A 111 -54.25 -16.58 -23.59
N SER A 112 -54.63 -16.20 -24.81
CA SER A 112 -55.84 -15.44 -25.14
C SER A 112 -57.11 -16.28 -25.05
#